data_AF-A0A533YV90-F1
#
_entry.id   AF-A0A533YV90-F1
#
_cell.length_a   1.000
_cell.length_b   1.000
_cell.length_c   1.000
_cell.angle_alpha   90.00
_cell.angle_beta   90.00
_cell.angle_gamma   90.00
#
_symmetry.space_group_name_H-M   'P 1'
#
loop_
_entity.id
_entity.type
_entity.pdbx_description
1 polymer ?
#
loop_
_entity_poly.entity_id
_entity_poly.type
_entity_poly.pdbx_seq_one_letter_code
_entity_poly.pdbx_strand_id
1 'polypeptide(L)'
;MAKVVVTGGSGFIGSHVVDVLMEAGHQVTVVDHRVRPHRQDVGYEDVDLMDLSSVLAATKDAEHIFHLAAVSNVNYAHKYPVYTTALNVVGTAHVLEAARLNGARRLYLASTVWVYNGCPQNGGALQESTPFYLDGAGHIYTSTKMASEMVCHNYSQLYKVPFTILRYGIPYGPRMREELLIPIFIKKALTGQPLSVSGRGEQYRNFV
;
A
#
# COMPACT_ATOMS: atom_id res chain seq x y z
N MET A 1 15.07 13.62 -14.68
CA MET A 1 15.36 12.30 -14.10
C MET A 1 15.35 12.46 -12.59
N ALA A 2 14.56 11.67 -11.86
CA ALA A 2 14.46 11.74 -10.41
C ALA A 2 14.95 10.43 -9.77
N LYS A 3 15.44 10.49 -8.54
CA LYS A 3 15.73 9.29 -7.73
C LYS A 3 14.48 8.88 -6.95
N VAL A 4 13.97 7.68 -7.22
CA VAL A 4 12.69 7.20 -6.70
C VAL A 4 12.90 5.88 -5.97
N VAL A 5 12.34 5.78 -4.76
CA VAL A 5 12.27 4.54 -4.02
C VAL A 5 10.85 4.00 -4.02
N VAL A 6 10.70 2.70 -4.28
CA VAL A 6 9.41 2.02 -4.22
C VAL A 6 9.49 0.93 -3.16
N THR A 7 8.92 1.15 -1.98
CA THR A 7 8.82 0.09 -0.98
C THR A 7 7.68 -0.84 -1.36
N GLY A 8 7.87 -2.16 -1.29
CA GLY A 8 6.88 -3.12 -1.78
C GLY A 8 6.83 -3.18 -3.31
N GLY A 9 7.90 -2.72 -3.97
CA GLY A 9 8.03 -2.67 -5.43
C GLY A 9 8.10 -4.05 -6.09
N SER A 10 8.34 -5.12 -5.33
CA SER A 10 8.30 -6.48 -5.83
C SER A 10 6.90 -7.09 -5.81
N GLY A 11 5.93 -6.43 -5.16
CA GLY A 11 4.54 -6.88 -5.11
C GLY A 11 3.72 -6.51 -6.34
N PHE A 12 2.43 -6.90 -6.34
CA PHE A 12 1.50 -6.66 -7.46
C PHE A 12 1.49 -5.20 -7.93
N ILE A 13 0.94 -4.27 -7.13
CA ILE A 13 0.84 -2.85 -7.49
C ILE A 13 2.23 -2.24 -7.69
N GLY A 14 3.16 -2.55 -6.78
CA GLY A 14 4.49 -1.98 -6.79
C GLY A 14 5.28 -2.29 -8.06
N SER A 15 5.16 -3.51 -8.59
CA SER A 15 5.86 -3.89 -9.81
C SER A 15 5.39 -3.09 -11.03
N HIS A 16 4.11 -2.75 -11.11
CA HIS A 16 3.58 -1.88 -12.18
C HIS A 16 4.01 -0.43 -12.02
N VAL A 17 4.09 0.06 -10.77
CA VAL A 17 4.65 1.39 -10.50
C VAL A 17 6.12 1.45 -10.90
N VAL A 18 6.90 0.41 -10.59
CA VAL A 18 8.31 0.29 -11.00
C VAL A 18 8.44 0.31 -12.51
N ASP A 19 7.63 -0.45 -13.24
CA ASP A 19 7.66 -0.49 -14.71
C ASP A 19 7.47 0.92 -15.30
N VAL A 20 6.42 1.62 -14.89
CA VAL A 20 6.10 2.97 -15.39
C VAL A 20 7.19 3.98 -15.04
N LEU A 21 7.75 3.92 -13.83
CA LEU A 21 8.82 4.84 -13.41
C LEU A 21 10.13 4.60 -14.19
N MET A 22 10.47 3.33 -14.45
CA MET A 22 11.64 2.95 -15.25
C MET A 22 11.47 3.38 -16.71
N GLU A 23 10.28 3.16 -17.30
CA GLU A 23 9.95 3.60 -18.65
C GLU A 23 9.96 5.13 -18.80
N ALA A 24 9.60 5.86 -17.75
CA ALA A 24 9.73 7.32 -17.68
C ALA A 24 11.18 7.82 -17.50
N GLY A 25 12.16 6.91 -17.42
CA GLY A 25 13.58 7.24 -17.33
C GLY A 25 14.02 7.73 -15.95
N HIS A 26 13.35 7.31 -14.87
CA HIS A 26 13.77 7.60 -13.50
C HIS A 26 14.80 6.59 -12.98
N GLN A 27 15.56 6.99 -11.96
CA GLN A 27 16.44 6.06 -11.22
C GLN A 27 15.62 5.42 -10.11
N VAL A 28 15.25 4.17 -10.28
CA VAL A 28 14.35 3.47 -9.34
C VAL A 28 15.13 2.46 -8.51
N THR A 29 14.94 2.51 -7.19
CA THR A 29 15.35 1.46 -6.26
C THR A 29 14.13 0.84 -5.62
N VAL A 30 13.98 -0.48 -5.77
CA VAL A 30 12.98 -1.27 -5.07
C VAL A 30 13.50 -1.63 -3.69
N VAL A 31 12.68 -1.37 -2.68
CA VAL A 31 12.92 -1.76 -1.29
C VAL A 31 11.87 -2.79 -0.91
N ASP A 32 12.28 -4.04 -0.74
CA ASP A 32 11.35 -5.12 -0.41
C ASP A 32 12.06 -6.22 0.35
N HIS A 33 11.35 -6.92 1.24
CA HIS A 33 11.97 -7.92 2.11
C HIS A 33 11.68 -9.33 1.61
N ARG A 34 12.74 -10.09 1.29
CA ARG A 34 12.67 -11.49 0.82
C ARG A 34 11.94 -11.73 -0.50
N VAL A 35 11.57 -10.67 -1.23
CA VAL A 35 10.92 -10.77 -2.54
C VAL A 35 11.69 -9.93 -3.55
N ARG A 36 12.20 -10.57 -4.60
CA ARG A 36 12.94 -9.91 -5.69
C ARG A 36 11.96 -9.20 -6.64
N PRO A 37 12.37 -8.07 -7.26
CA PRO A 37 11.53 -7.39 -8.24
C PRO A 37 11.29 -8.26 -9.48
N HIS A 38 10.19 -8.00 -10.19
CA HIS A 38 9.89 -8.68 -11.45
C HIS A 38 10.89 -8.34 -12.57
N ARG A 39 11.42 -7.10 -12.55
CA ARG A 39 12.44 -6.62 -13.47
C ARG A 39 13.84 -6.87 -12.91
N GLN A 40 14.79 -7.16 -13.78
CA GLN A 40 16.20 -7.40 -13.41
C GLN A 40 17.09 -6.17 -13.60
N ASP A 41 16.61 -5.16 -14.32
CA ASP A 41 17.32 -3.92 -14.66
C ASP A 41 17.02 -2.77 -13.69
N VAL A 42 16.44 -3.06 -12.52
CA VAL A 42 16.10 -2.07 -11.48
C VAL A 42 17.00 -2.26 -10.26
N GLY A 43 17.33 -1.16 -9.57
CA GLY A 43 18.02 -1.23 -8.28
C GLY A 43 17.15 -1.98 -7.26
N TYR A 44 17.78 -2.76 -6.38
CA TYR A 44 17.08 -3.54 -5.37
C TYR A 44 17.85 -3.62 -4.06
N GLU A 45 17.16 -3.37 -2.96
CA GLU A 45 17.66 -3.48 -1.59
C GLU A 45 16.73 -4.41 -0.78
N ASP A 46 17.29 -5.50 -0.22
CA ASP A 46 16.54 -6.41 0.65
C ASP A 46 16.49 -5.85 2.07
N VAL A 47 15.44 -5.09 2.37
CA VAL A 47 15.31 -4.35 3.63
C VAL A 47 13.97 -4.64 4.27
N ASP A 48 14.03 -5.08 5.54
CA ASP A 48 12.86 -5.12 6.41
C ASP A 48 12.55 -3.69 6.88
N LEU A 49 11.32 -3.24 6.65
CA LEU A 49 10.88 -1.91 7.11
C LEU A 49 10.89 -1.75 8.62
N MET A 50 11.01 -2.85 9.38
CA MET A 50 11.18 -2.79 10.84
C MET A 50 12.60 -2.38 11.26
N ASP A 51 13.58 -2.37 10.36
CA ASP A 51 14.91 -1.83 10.61
C ASP A 51 15.06 -0.41 10.06
N LEU A 52 14.84 0.58 10.92
CA LEU A 52 14.95 2.00 10.57
C LEU A 52 16.31 2.36 9.94
N SER A 53 17.41 1.75 10.40
CA SER A 53 18.74 2.09 9.92
C SER A 53 18.93 1.67 8.46
N SER A 54 18.45 0.48 8.10
CA SER A 54 18.42 0.00 6.72
C SER A 54 17.45 0.80 5.85
N VAL A 55 16.28 1.19 6.38
CA VAL A 55 15.33 2.06 5.64
C VAL A 55 15.96 3.43 5.34
N LEU A 56 16.68 4.03 6.29
CA LEU A 56 17.40 5.28 6.10
C LEU A 56 18.46 5.18 5.01
N ALA A 57 19.24 4.09 5.02
CA ALA A 57 20.27 3.85 4.02
C ALA A 57 19.67 3.65 2.62
N ALA A 58 18.64 2.81 2.49
CA ALA A 58 18.02 2.48 1.21
C ALA A 58 17.25 3.66 0.59
N THR A 59 16.80 4.62 1.40
CA THR A 59 16.11 5.84 0.95
C THR A 59 17.01 7.06 0.82
N LYS A 60 18.33 6.89 0.97
CA LYS A 60 19.28 8.00 0.87
C LYS A 60 19.16 8.70 -0.49
N ASP A 61 19.10 10.04 -0.46
CA ASP A 61 18.95 10.92 -1.62
C ASP A 61 17.66 10.70 -2.46
N ALA A 62 16.69 9.91 -1.97
CA ALA A 62 15.44 9.70 -2.68
C ALA A 62 14.62 11.00 -2.75
N GLU A 63 14.27 11.45 -3.95
CA GLU A 63 13.40 12.61 -4.14
C GLU A 63 11.93 12.23 -3.92
N HIS A 64 11.54 11.02 -4.35
CA HIS A 64 10.18 10.51 -4.23
C HIS A 64 10.18 9.11 -3.62
N ILE A 65 9.25 8.85 -2.70
CA ILE A 65 9.09 7.54 -2.07
C ILE A 65 7.66 7.06 -2.29
N PHE A 66 7.48 6.00 -3.06
CA PHE A 66 6.22 5.27 -3.17
C PHE A 66 6.20 4.17 -2.10
N HIS A 67 5.46 4.41 -1.03
CA HIS A 67 5.33 3.48 0.09
C HIS A 67 4.14 2.54 -0.14
N LEU A 68 4.40 1.38 -0.75
CA LEU A 68 3.40 0.37 -1.12
C LEU A 68 3.51 -0.91 -0.27
N ALA A 69 4.65 -1.10 0.42
CA ALA A 69 4.88 -2.22 1.33
C ALA A 69 3.90 -2.18 2.50
N ALA A 70 3.08 -3.22 2.63
CA ALA A 70 2.15 -3.42 3.73
C ALA A 70 1.62 -4.86 3.71
N VAL A 71 1.17 -5.35 4.86
CA VAL A 71 0.19 -6.45 4.88
C VAL A 71 -1.14 -5.90 4.34
N SER A 72 -1.53 -6.37 3.15
CA SER A 72 -2.79 -6.00 2.48
C SER A 72 -3.83 -7.13 2.42
N ASN A 73 -3.42 -8.37 2.71
CA ASN A 73 -4.34 -9.50 2.78
C ASN A 73 -5.11 -9.47 4.11
N VAL A 74 -6.42 -9.21 4.06
CA VAL A 74 -7.28 -9.11 5.25
C VAL A 74 -7.32 -10.41 6.08
N ASN A 75 -7.24 -11.58 5.44
CA ASN A 75 -7.21 -12.86 6.17
C ASN A 75 -5.87 -13.06 6.88
N TYR A 76 -4.77 -12.65 6.25
CA TYR A 76 -3.46 -12.66 6.90
C TYR A 76 -3.44 -11.67 8.07
N ALA A 77 -3.99 -10.48 7.87
CA ALA A 77 -4.08 -9.45 8.90
C ALA A 77 -4.88 -9.91 10.12
N HIS A 78 -6.02 -10.58 9.88
CA HIS A 78 -6.81 -11.22 10.93
C HIS A 78 -6.02 -12.31 11.68
N LYS A 79 -5.26 -13.15 10.96
CA LYS A 79 -4.46 -14.22 11.54
C LYS A 79 -3.24 -13.71 12.32
N TYR A 80 -2.62 -12.62 11.88
CA TYR A 80 -1.38 -12.06 12.42
C TYR A 80 -1.52 -10.56 12.73
N PRO A 81 -2.38 -10.17 13.68
CA PRO A 81 -2.74 -8.77 13.91
C PRO A 81 -1.56 -7.94 14.44
N VAL A 82 -0.75 -8.50 15.36
CA VAL A 82 0.40 -7.77 15.94
C VAL A 82 1.45 -7.45 14.87
N TYR A 83 1.81 -8.45 14.06
CA TYR A 83 2.75 -8.24 12.96
C TYR A 83 2.21 -7.24 11.94
N THR A 84 0.93 -7.34 11.60
CA THR A 84 0.27 -6.41 10.67
C THR A 84 0.32 -4.98 11.20
N THR A 85 0.03 -4.77 12.48
CA THR A 85 0.13 -3.45 13.10
C THR A 85 1.56 -2.94 13.10
N ALA A 86 2.54 -3.77 13.47
CA ALA A 86 3.94 -3.38 13.43
C ALA A 86 4.36 -2.95 12.02
N LEU A 87 4.15 -3.80 11.01
CA LEU A 87 4.58 -3.49 9.66
C LEU A 87 3.85 -2.28 9.06
N ASN A 88 2.51 -2.24 9.16
CA ASN A 88 1.72 -1.21 8.50
C ASN A 88 1.77 0.15 9.23
N VAL A 89 2.04 0.18 10.55
CA VAL A 89 2.06 1.44 11.31
C VAL A 89 3.49 1.86 11.61
N VAL A 90 4.28 0.99 12.26
CA VAL A 90 5.68 1.30 12.61
C VAL A 90 6.55 1.33 11.35
N GLY A 91 6.37 0.38 10.43
CA GLY A 91 7.07 0.40 9.14
C GLY A 91 6.76 1.65 8.33
N THR A 92 5.50 2.12 8.30
CA THR A 92 5.15 3.41 7.68
C THR A 92 5.83 4.59 8.39
N ALA A 93 5.88 4.57 9.73
CA ALA A 93 6.58 5.61 10.49
C ALA A 93 8.08 5.63 10.17
N HIS A 94 8.73 4.48 10.00
CA HIS A 94 10.14 4.42 9.59
C HIS A 94 10.37 5.02 8.19
N VAL A 95 9.48 4.75 7.24
CA VAL A 95 9.59 5.34 5.88
C VAL A 95 9.35 6.85 5.91
N LEU A 96 8.41 7.33 6.72
CA LEU A 96 8.18 8.77 6.92
C LEU A 96 9.37 9.46 7.62
N GLU A 97 9.96 8.80 8.60
CA GLU A 97 11.16 9.31 9.28
C GLU A 97 12.36 9.36 8.33
N ALA A 98 12.51 8.34 7.49
CA ALA A 98 13.54 8.34 6.47
C ALA A 98 13.29 9.42 5.40
N ALA A 99 12.04 9.64 5.00
CA ALA A 99 11.66 10.75 4.12
C ALA A 99 12.04 12.11 4.73
N ARG A 100 11.82 12.29 6.05
CA ARG A 100 12.18 13.50 6.79
C ARG A 100 13.69 13.71 6.83
N LEU A 101 14.44 12.69 7.25
CA LEU A 101 15.88 12.78 7.47
C LEU A 101 16.68 12.88 6.17
N ASN A 102 16.21 12.24 5.09
CA ASN A 102 16.86 12.27 3.78
C ASN A 102 16.35 13.41 2.88
N GLY A 103 15.39 14.22 3.33
CA GLY A 103 14.89 15.37 2.59
C GLY A 103 14.08 15.01 1.34
N ALA A 104 13.30 13.93 1.38
CA ALA A 104 12.45 13.53 0.27
C ALA A 104 11.41 14.62 -0.04
N ARG A 105 11.20 14.89 -1.34
CA ARG A 105 10.26 15.93 -1.80
C ARG A 105 8.81 15.52 -1.65
N ARG A 106 8.52 14.21 -1.70
CA ARG A 106 7.16 13.69 -1.53
C ARG A 106 7.14 12.20 -1.21
N LEU A 107 6.29 11.81 -0.26
CA LEU A 107 5.92 10.42 -0.01
C LEU A 107 4.51 10.12 -0.53
N TYR A 108 4.33 8.98 -1.21
CA TYR A 108 3.04 8.50 -1.70
C TYR A 108 2.66 7.25 -0.92
N LEU A 109 1.59 7.33 -0.12
CA LEU A 109 1.09 6.21 0.69
C LEU A 109 0.02 5.44 -0.07
N ALA A 110 0.19 4.11 -0.21
CA ALA A 110 -0.90 3.22 -0.58
C ALA A 110 -1.86 3.02 0.60
N SER A 111 -3.02 3.68 0.55
CA SER A 111 -4.15 3.44 1.43
C SER A 111 -5.25 2.66 0.69
N THR A 112 -6.48 2.70 1.20
CA THR A 112 -7.58 1.87 0.73
C THR A 112 -8.92 2.54 0.98
N VAL A 113 -9.91 2.29 0.12
CA VAL A 113 -11.31 2.69 0.37
C VAL A 113 -11.89 2.05 1.63
N TRP A 114 -11.27 1.01 2.21
CA TRP A 114 -11.74 0.42 3.46
C TRP A 114 -11.68 1.38 4.65
N VAL A 115 -10.83 2.41 4.61
CA VAL A 115 -10.78 3.43 5.67
C VAL A 115 -12.10 4.18 5.83
N TYR A 116 -12.93 4.20 4.78
CA TYR A 116 -14.28 4.76 4.82
C TYR A 116 -15.24 3.98 5.72
N ASN A 117 -14.92 2.73 6.12
CA ASN A 117 -15.68 2.06 7.17
C ASN A 117 -15.58 2.84 8.50
N GLY A 118 -14.44 3.49 8.73
CA GLY A 118 -14.22 4.39 9.85
C GLY A 118 -15.02 5.69 9.77
N CYS A 119 -15.71 6.00 8.67
CA CYS A 119 -16.47 7.24 8.52
C CYS A 119 -17.94 7.10 9.00
N PRO A 120 -18.65 8.21 9.24
CA PRO A 120 -20.08 8.19 9.54
C PRO A 120 -20.89 7.41 8.49
N GLN A 121 -21.71 6.47 8.96
CA GLN A 121 -22.61 5.67 8.12
C GLN A 121 -24.02 6.27 8.07
N ASN A 122 -24.12 7.59 7.81
CA ASN A 122 -25.37 8.34 7.83
C ASN A 122 -26.03 8.50 6.44
N GLY A 123 -25.53 7.78 5.43
CA GLY A 123 -26.04 7.84 4.05
C GLY A 123 -25.55 9.04 3.22
N GLY A 124 -24.68 9.89 3.78
CA GLY A 124 -24.03 10.97 3.03
C GLY A 124 -22.93 10.46 2.09
N ALA A 125 -22.63 11.23 1.03
CA ALA A 125 -21.47 10.97 0.19
C ALA A 125 -20.18 11.19 0.98
N LEU A 126 -19.32 10.17 1.02
CA LEU A 126 -18.02 10.23 1.70
C LEU A 126 -16.97 10.89 0.80
N GLN A 127 -16.13 11.73 1.40
CA GLN A 127 -15.03 12.45 0.74
C GLN A 127 -13.73 12.22 1.51
N GLU A 128 -12.59 12.58 0.93
CA GLU A 128 -11.28 12.44 1.56
C GLU A 128 -11.16 13.22 2.87
N SER A 129 -11.92 14.31 3.00
CA SER A 129 -12.01 15.16 4.19
C SER A 129 -12.98 14.66 5.26
N THR A 130 -13.76 13.59 5.00
CA THR A 130 -14.69 13.04 5.97
C THR A 130 -13.94 12.45 7.16
N PRO A 131 -14.29 12.81 8.42
CA PRO A 131 -13.55 12.36 9.59
C PRO A 131 -13.74 10.86 9.85
N PHE A 132 -12.76 10.30 10.54
CA PHE A 132 -12.83 8.94 11.08
C PHE A 132 -13.36 8.91 12.51
N TYR A 133 -14.05 7.83 12.86
CA TYR A 133 -14.45 7.44 14.19
C TYR A 133 -13.65 6.22 14.64
N LEU A 134 -13.31 6.19 15.93
CA LEU A 134 -12.41 5.19 16.51
C LEU A 134 -13.00 3.77 16.45
N ASP A 135 -14.31 3.64 16.60
CA ASP A 135 -15.07 2.39 16.61
C ASP A 135 -15.51 1.92 15.21
N GLY A 136 -15.35 2.75 14.17
CA GLY A 136 -15.85 2.45 12.83
C GLY A 136 -14.96 1.51 11.99
N ALA A 137 -13.69 1.30 12.35
CA ALA A 137 -12.74 0.58 11.49
C ALA A 137 -13.17 -0.88 11.20
N GLY A 138 -13.73 -1.57 12.21
CA GLY A 138 -14.29 -2.92 12.09
C GLY A 138 -13.31 -4.05 11.74
N HIS A 139 -12.04 -3.75 11.42
CA HIS A 139 -11.03 -4.73 11.05
C HIS A 139 -9.61 -4.17 11.24
N ILE A 140 -8.66 -5.00 11.71
CA ILE A 140 -7.29 -4.57 12.03
C ILE A 140 -6.57 -3.94 10.83
N TYR A 141 -6.71 -4.52 9.63
CA TYR A 141 -6.17 -3.94 8.40
C TYR A 141 -6.65 -2.48 8.20
N THR A 142 -7.95 -2.24 8.35
CA THR A 142 -8.54 -0.90 8.25
C THR A 142 -7.95 0.04 9.29
N SER A 143 -7.89 -0.39 10.56
CA SER A 143 -7.29 0.40 11.64
C SER A 143 -5.84 0.77 11.35
N THR A 144 -5.04 -0.15 10.82
CA THR A 144 -3.65 0.14 10.47
C THR A 144 -3.54 1.16 9.34
N LYS A 145 -4.39 1.09 8.31
CA LYS A 145 -4.38 2.06 7.21
C LYS A 145 -4.84 3.44 7.65
N MET A 146 -5.88 3.52 8.49
CA MET A 146 -6.29 4.77 9.13
C MET A 146 -5.15 5.37 9.97
N ALA A 147 -4.45 4.55 10.76
CA ALA A 147 -3.29 4.99 11.52
C ALA A 147 -2.16 5.50 10.61
N SER A 148 -1.82 4.79 9.52
CA SER A 148 -0.82 5.23 8.55
C SER A 148 -1.16 6.61 7.96
N GLU A 149 -2.43 6.87 7.61
CA GLU A 149 -2.88 8.18 7.13
C GLU A 149 -2.70 9.26 8.19
N MET A 150 -3.14 9.00 9.43
CA MET A 150 -2.98 9.93 10.55
C MET A 150 -1.52 10.26 10.83
N VAL A 151 -0.62 9.27 10.76
CA VAL A 151 0.82 9.47 10.94
C VAL A 151 1.39 10.33 9.81
N CYS A 152 0.97 10.13 8.54
CA CYS A 152 1.37 11.01 7.43
C CYS A 152 0.98 12.48 7.69
N HIS A 153 -0.27 12.72 8.11
CA HIS A 153 -0.74 14.07 8.45
C HIS A 153 0.10 14.70 9.56
N ASN A 154 0.40 13.96 10.63
CA ASN A 154 1.24 14.45 11.73
C ASN A 154 2.66 14.77 11.28
N TYR A 155 3.29 13.91 10.45
CA TYR A 155 4.62 14.17 9.91
C TYR A 155 4.66 15.43 9.04
N SER A 156 3.61 15.69 8.26
CA SER A 156 3.51 16.94 7.50
C SER A 156 3.33 18.15 8.41
N GLN A 157 2.54 18.06 9.49
CA GLN A 157 2.29 19.18 10.37
C GLN A 157 3.54 19.54 11.20
N LEU A 158 4.16 18.52 11.81
CA LEU A 158 5.29 18.64 12.71
C LEU A 158 6.61 18.88 11.96
N TYR A 159 6.82 18.18 10.85
CA TYR A 159 8.13 18.12 10.19
C TYR A 159 8.12 18.56 8.72
N LYS A 160 6.96 19.01 8.21
CA LYS A 160 6.80 19.50 6.82
C LYS A 160 7.12 18.46 5.74
N VAL A 161 7.03 17.16 6.06
CA VAL A 161 7.16 16.08 5.07
C VAL A 161 5.96 16.10 4.13
N PRO A 162 6.13 16.40 2.83
CA PRO A 162 5.02 16.42 1.89
C PRO A 162 4.56 15.01 1.57
N PHE A 163 3.25 14.78 1.51
CA PHE A 163 2.71 13.47 1.19
C PHE A 163 1.49 13.52 0.26
N THR A 164 1.17 12.37 -0.31
CA THR A 164 -0.08 12.10 -1.03
C THR A 164 -0.60 10.72 -0.59
N ILE A 165 -1.87 10.65 -0.19
CA ILE A 165 -2.53 9.40 0.18
C ILE A 165 -3.37 8.92 -1.01
N LEU A 166 -3.23 7.65 -1.38
CA LEU A 166 -3.98 7.04 -2.46
C LEU A 166 -4.92 5.96 -1.88
N ARG A 167 -6.21 6.27 -1.75
CA ARG A 167 -7.22 5.32 -1.23
C ARG A 167 -7.71 4.41 -2.35
N TYR A 168 -6.98 3.32 -2.62
CA TYR A 168 -7.32 2.41 -3.71
C TYR A 168 -8.63 1.66 -3.47
N GLY A 169 -9.39 1.48 -4.57
CA GLY A 169 -10.43 0.46 -4.69
C GLY A 169 -9.83 -0.95 -4.66
N ILE A 170 -10.44 -1.90 -5.36
CA ILE A 170 -9.86 -3.24 -5.53
C ILE A 170 -9.06 -3.26 -6.83
N PRO A 171 -7.72 -3.13 -6.78
CA PRO A 171 -6.90 -3.20 -7.99
C PRO A 171 -6.95 -4.61 -8.58
N TYR A 172 -6.98 -4.71 -9.90
CA TYR A 172 -6.88 -5.99 -10.62
C TYR A 172 -6.00 -5.88 -11.87
N GLY A 173 -5.44 -7.00 -12.31
CA GLY A 173 -4.58 -7.03 -13.49
C GLY A 173 -3.45 -8.06 -13.39
N PRO A 174 -2.53 -8.08 -14.37
CA PRO A 174 -1.39 -9.00 -14.37
C PRO A 174 -0.58 -8.92 -13.08
N ARG A 175 0.01 -10.04 -12.64
CA ARG A 175 0.81 -10.14 -11.38
C ARG A 175 0.00 -9.99 -10.09
N MET A 176 -1.33 -9.89 -10.16
CA MET A 176 -2.18 -9.99 -8.98
C MET A 176 -2.13 -11.39 -8.36
N ARG A 177 -2.55 -11.50 -7.11
CA ARG A 177 -2.57 -12.78 -6.38
C ARG A 177 -3.70 -13.67 -6.88
N GLU A 178 -3.39 -14.95 -7.10
CA GLU A 178 -4.31 -15.96 -7.67
C GLU A 178 -5.52 -16.27 -6.77
N GLU A 179 -5.43 -15.99 -5.47
CA GLU A 179 -6.53 -16.19 -4.52
C GLU A 179 -7.61 -15.09 -4.53
N LEU A 180 -7.50 -14.10 -5.42
CA LEU A 180 -8.48 -13.01 -5.54
C LEU A 180 -9.64 -13.38 -6.49
N LEU A 181 -10.76 -12.68 -6.37
CA LEU A 181 -12.00 -12.99 -7.10
C LEU A 181 -11.80 -13.08 -8.62
N ILE A 182 -11.19 -12.05 -9.21
CA ILE A 182 -10.99 -11.94 -10.67
C ILE A 182 -10.17 -13.11 -11.24
N PRO A 183 -8.96 -13.44 -10.73
CA PRO A 183 -8.19 -14.56 -11.26
C PRO A 183 -8.89 -15.90 -11.03
N ILE A 184 -9.57 -16.09 -9.88
CA ILE A 184 -10.39 -17.29 -9.65
C ILE A 184 -11.48 -17.42 -10.72
N PHE A 185 -12.18 -16.33 -11.03
CA PHE A 185 -13.28 -16.35 -12.00
C PHE A 185 -12.77 -16.56 -13.42
N ILE A 186 -11.69 -15.89 -13.82
CA ILE A 186 -11.05 -16.08 -15.14
C ILE A 186 -10.61 -17.54 -15.30
N LYS A 187 -9.90 -18.10 -14.30
CA LYS A 187 -9.43 -19.49 -14.36
C LYS A 187 -10.57 -20.49 -14.48
N LYS A 188 -11.63 -20.31 -13.68
CA LYS A 188 -12.82 -21.18 -13.73
C LYS A 188 -13.54 -21.09 -15.07
N ALA A 189 -13.75 -19.87 -15.59
CA ALA A 189 -14.37 -19.66 -16.89
C ALA A 189 -13.57 -20.33 -18.03
N LEU A 190 -12.24 -20.17 -18.05
CA LEU A 190 -11.36 -20.78 -19.06
C LEU A 190 -11.32 -22.31 -18.98
N THR A 191 -11.60 -22.88 -17.81
CA THR A 191 -11.60 -24.34 -17.58
C THR A 191 -12.99 -24.96 -17.59
N GLY A 192 -14.03 -24.20 -17.94
CA GLY A 192 -15.42 -24.66 -17.97
C GLY A 192 -15.99 -25.02 -16.58
N GLN A 193 -15.37 -24.53 -15.49
CA GLN A 193 -15.82 -24.77 -14.13
C GLN A 193 -16.90 -23.78 -13.69
N PRO A 194 -17.85 -24.18 -12.82
CA PRO A 194 -18.86 -23.26 -12.30
C PRO A 194 -18.29 -22.09 -11.50
N LEU A 195 -18.79 -20.88 -11.79
CA LEU A 195 -18.52 -19.67 -11.03
C LEU A 195 -19.39 -19.64 -9.77
N SER A 196 -18.77 -19.39 -8.62
CA SER A 196 -19.45 -19.42 -7.32
C SER A 196 -19.57 -18.00 -6.78
N VAL A 197 -20.78 -17.56 -6.48
CA VAL A 197 -21.06 -16.28 -5.85
C VAL A 197 -21.56 -16.55 -4.43
N SER A 198 -20.84 -16.03 -3.43
CA SER A 198 -21.24 -16.17 -2.03
C SER A 198 -22.41 -15.25 -1.71
N GLY A 199 -23.45 -15.78 -1.08
CA GLY A 199 -24.67 -15.03 -0.74
C GLY A 199 -25.47 -14.65 -2.00
N ARG A 200 -26.13 -13.49 -1.97
CA ARG A 200 -27.07 -13.06 -3.03
C ARG A 200 -26.41 -12.40 -4.25
N GLY A 201 -25.10 -12.17 -4.23
CA GLY A 201 -24.39 -11.50 -5.33
C GLY A 201 -24.61 -9.99 -5.44
N GLU A 202 -25.35 -9.38 -4.53
CA GLU A 202 -25.59 -7.91 -4.48
C GLU A 202 -24.40 -7.11 -3.91
N GLN A 203 -23.28 -7.78 -3.66
CA GLN A 203 -22.09 -7.16 -3.08
C GLN A 203 -21.47 -6.20 -4.10
N TYR A 204 -21.34 -4.93 -3.76
CA TYR A 204 -20.66 -3.95 -4.61
C TYR A 204 -19.18 -3.82 -4.24
N ARG A 205 -18.31 -3.74 -5.24
CA ARG A 205 -16.89 -3.40 -5.12
C ARG A 205 -16.49 -2.48 -6.27
N ASN A 206 -15.70 -1.45 -5.96
CA ASN A 206 -15.11 -0.59 -6.97
C ASN A 206 -13.77 -1.19 -7.42
N PHE A 207 -13.77 -1.96 -8.51
CA PHE A 207 -12.56 -2.51 -9.11
C PHE A 207 -11.85 -1.45 -9.93
N VAL A 208 -10.52 -1.38 -9.80
CA VAL A 208 -9.66 -0.37 -10.46
C VAL A 208 -8.53 -1.06 -11.22
#